data_AF-A0A1E1IU98-F1
#
_entry.id   AF-A0A1E1IU98-F1
#
_cell.length_a   1.000
_cell.length_b   1.000
_cell.length_c   1.000
_cell.angle_alpha   90.00
_cell.angle_beta   90.00
_cell.angle_gamma   90.00
#
_symmetry.space_group_name_H-M   'P 1'
#
loop_
_entity.id
_entity.type
_entity.pdbx_description
1 polymer ?
#
loop_
_entity_poly.entity_id
_entity_poly.type
_entity_poly.pdbx_seq_one_letter_code
_entity_poly.pdbx_strand_id
1 'polypeptide(L)'
;MTELVPSEAVRFANGEPLCTYQECYRCFDGRDILFRLVNVEKNQWFFYNDTTDVLVHVRAVFLPGSVIRPLQRADMRVIPGPTGVTDETCSIEVMLDVDPGFTESFIEGEPKGFHLNFRTETAPAKDVVFEHHRPTVQYDKIYRCFKDGNGLLFRLVDEHAHRWFFCNDTRDMMMKVTVTFANRAEVRPLECTVPGPPPPADAAPESVVYTLLIAPGCTEPFVEGNPVTYTLEFAAEPVNTSITPATEEPVEYLYGSPDRAIIPHQMHVFKCFKEHGNGLLFRVVDDVNTIWAFYNDTPDYVMTANMRYPQTSDIRLAPGVQVITDSEREGGVIAAVEVMPLATVPFLVGVPEQYELTFTATPVATVTPSLTTPVEPNPSPLPADATGPAAVPPPVLPVPEEAPVYCHRGPDLAVMPHFDEVYKCFKDYGNGLVFRLVDRRQRRWAFYNDTSDVVALVRVEFPPGAYIQPLGHTVLGRDPETGSVLYELRVNPLETALFVEGEVDIFTTKFVAEQIQT
;
A
#
# COMPACT_ATOMS: atom_id res chain seq x y z
N MET A 1 14.71 -22.43 37.38
CA MET A 1 15.35 -23.51 38.17
C MET A 1 15.20 -24.77 37.33
N THR A 2 16.17 -25.69 37.27
CA THR A 2 16.01 -26.92 36.46
C THR A 2 15.44 -28.04 37.33
N GLU A 3 14.46 -28.78 36.85
CA GLU A 3 13.77 -29.85 37.61
C GLU A 3 14.32 -31.22 37.21
N LEU A 4 14.74 -32.05 38.18
CA LEU A 4 15.18 -33.42 37.89
C LEU A 4 13.99 -34.27 37.44
N VAL A 5 14.12 -34.91 36.28
CA VAL A 5 13.12 -35.83 35.72
C VAL A 5 13.48 -37.25 36.14
N PRO A 6 12.58 -37.99 36.81
CA PRO A 6 12.77 -39.42 37.07
C PRO A 6 12.99 -40.18 35.76
N SER A 7 13.93 -41.13 35.74
CA SER A 7 14.32 -41.86 34.52
C SER A 7 13.14 -42.52 33.80
N GLU A 8 12.15 -43.02 34.54
CA GLU A 8 10.94 -43.66 33.99
C GLU A 8 9.96 -42.66 33.35
N ALA A 9 10.07 -41.37 33.71
CA ALA A 9 9.22 -40.29 33.23
C ALA A 9 9.86 -39.46 32.10
N VAL A 10 11.14 -39.72 31.78
CA VAL A 10 11.82 -39.05 30.66
C VAL A 10 11.17 -39.52 29.36
N ARG A 11 10.63 -38.56 28.61
CA ARG A 11 10.10 -38.78 27.28
C ARG A 11 10.54 -37.62 26.40
N PHE A 12 11.09 -37.95 25.25
CA PHE A 12 11.43 -37.00 24.21
C PHE A 12 10.39 -37.11 23.10
N ALA A 13 9.87 -35.98 22.65
CA ALA A 13 8.80 -35.94 21.67
C ALA A 13 9.33 -35.92 20.23
N ASN A 14 10.46 -35.25 20.00
CA ASN A 14 10.93 -34.88 18.66
C ASN A 14 12.29 -35.50 18.30
N GLY A 15 12.70 -36.55 19.03
CA GLY A 15 13.92 -37.31 18.76
C GLY A 15 14.46 -37.95 20.02
N GLU A 16 15.73 -38.34 19.99
CA GLU A 16 16.43 -38.89 21.15
C GLU A 16 17.79 -38.20 21.27
N PRO A 17 18.26 -37.92 22.49
CA PRO A 17 19.56 -37.30 22.69
C PRO A 17 20.71 -38.23 22.28
N LEU A 18 21.68 -37.67 21.56
CA LEU A 18 22.85 -38.40 21.04
C LEU A 18 24.01 -38.41 22.04
N CYS A 19 23.71 -38.62 23.33
CA CYS A 19 24.71 -38.71 24.38
C CYS A 19 24.32 -39.75 25.45
N THR A 20 25.31 -40.23 26.18
CA THR A 20 25.07 -41.06 27.38
C THR A 20 24.91 -40.14 28.58
N TYR A 21 23.83 -40.31 29.33
CA TYR A 21 23.55 -39.55 30.55
C TYR A 21 22.96 -40.46 31.63
N GLN A 22 23.11 -40.07 32.89
CA GLN A 22 22.49 -40.74 34.04
C GLN A 22 21.41 -39.86 34.68
N GLU A 23 21.53 -38.53 34.56
CA GLU A 23 20.55 -37.59 35.08
C GLU A 23 20.00 -36.71 33.96
N CYS A 24 18.70 -36.44 34.01
CA CYS A 24 17.99 -35.59 33.06
C CYS A 24 17.23 -34.52 33.83
N TYR A 25 17.38 -33.26 33.42
CA TYR A 25 16.70 -32.14 34.05
C TYR A 25 15.91 -31.35 33.02
N ARG A 26 14.65 -31.03 33.30
CA ARG A 26 13.89 -30.03 32.52
C ARG A 26 14.40 -28.64 32.84
N CYS A 27 14.62 -27.84 31.80
CA CYS A 27 15.10 -26.48 31.94
C CYS A 27 13.96 -25.44 32.06
N PHE A 28 12.74 -25.81 31.66
CA PHE A 28 11.55 -24.97 31.73
C PHE A 28 10.46 -25.67 32.55
N ASP A 29 9.90 -24.95 33.53
CA ASP A 29 8.91 -25.51 34.45
C ASP A 29 7.68 -26.02 33.69
N GLY A 30 7.40 -27.33 33.79
CA GLY A 30 6.26 -27.98 33.15
C GLY A 30 6.28 -28.01 31.62
N ARG A 31 7.41 -27.70 30.97
CA ARG A 31 7.54 -27.74 29.50
C ARG A 31 8.73 -28.59 29.06
N ASP A 32 8.44 -29.59 28.24
CA ASP A 32 9.43 -30.49 27.62
C ASP A 32 10.05 -29.83 26.38
N ILE A 33 10.78 -28.73 26.57
CA ILE A 33 11.40 -27.92 25.49
C ILE A 33 12.91 -28.17 25.41
N LEU A 34 13.58 -28.07 26.56
CA LEU A 34 15.03 -28.22 26.67
C LEU A 34 15.35 -29.08 27.89
N PHE A 35 16.18 -30.07 27.68
CA PHE A 35 16.68 -30.97 28.72
C PHE A 35 18.17 -30.77 28.92
N ARG A 36 18.58 -30.60 30.17
CA ARG A 36 19.98 -30.71 30.56
C ARG A 36 20.27 -32.15 30.95
N LEU A 37 21.18 -32.78 30.23
CA LEU A 37 21.57 -34.17 30.43
C LEU A 37 22.95 -34.21 31.07
N VAL A 38 23.10 -34.96 32.16
CA VAL A 38 24.35 -35.05 32.90
C VAL A 38 24.86 -36.47 32.85
N ASN A 39 26.08 -36.60 32.32
CA ASN A 39 26.88 -37.80 32.46
C ASN A 39 27.68 -37.69 33.76
N VAL A 40 27.21 -38.34 34.82
CA VAL A 40 27.80 -38.30 36.16
C VAL A 40 29.15 -39.01 36.19
N GLU A 41 29.31 -40.08 35.40
CA GLU A 41 30.57 -40.85 35.35
C GLU A 41 31.73 -40.04 34.74
N LYS A 42 31.42 -39.19 33.76
CA LYS A 42 32.41 -38.36 33.05
C LYS A 42 32.40 -36.90 33.49
N ASN A 43 31.51 -36.51 34.41
CA ASN A 43 31.26 -35.12 34.78
C ASN A 43 30.97 -34.22 33.58
N GLN A 44 30.17 -34.69 32.62
CA GLN A 44 29.85 -33.95 31.39
C GLN A 44 28.41 -33.49 31.37
N TRP A 45 28.19 -32.27 30.89
CA TRP A 45 26.86 -31.71 30.69
C TRP A 45 26.58 -31.55 29.21
N PHE A 46 25.37 -31.90 28.83
CA PHE A 46 24.83 -31.74 27.49
C PHE A 46 23.48 -31.03 27.58
N PHE A 47 23.08 -30.40 26.49
CA PHE A 47 21.73 -29.92 26.32
C PHE A 47 21.10 -30.59 25.11
N TYR A 48 19.88 -31.08 25.28
CA TYR A 48 19.05 -31.59 24.21
C TYR A 48 17.83 -30.68 24.05
N ASN A 49 17.68 -30.13 22.84
CA ASN A 49 16.54 -29.31 22.48
C ASN A 49 15.50 -30.20 21.80
N ASP A 50 14.41 -30.48 22.52
CA ASP A 50 13.34 -31.37 22.08
C ASP A 50 12.27 -30.63 21.26
N THR A 51 12.58 -29.44 20.75
CA THR A 51 11.68 -28.70 19.86
C THR A 51 12.00 -28.97 18.40
N THR A 52 11.08 -28.61 17.51
CA THR A 52 11.26 -28.68 16.05
C THR A 52 11.57 -27.32 15.42
N ASP A 53 11.28 -26.22 16.11
CA ASP A 53 11.26 -24.87 15.54
C ASP A 53 11.81 -23.79 16.48
N VAL A 54 12.39 -24.14 17.63
CA VAL A 54 12.94 -23.18 18.61
C VAL A 54 14.45 -23.37 18.73
N LEU A 55 15.23 -22.32 18.55
CA LEU A 55 16.63 -22.26 18.94
C LEU A 55 16.72 -21.85 20.41
N VAL A 56 17.56 -22.54 21.18
CA VAL A 56 17.75 -22.23 22.60
C VAL A 56 19.17 -21.76 22.86
N HIS A 57 19.30 -20.51 23.32
CA HIS A 57 20.54 -19.96 23.83
C HIS A 57 20.65 -20.28 25.32
N VAL A 58 21.69 -21.02 25.67
CA VAL A 58 22.05 -21.35 27.04
C VAL A 58 23.16 -20.41 27.50
N ARG A 59 22.94 -19.74 28.64
CA ARG A 59 23.96 -18.98 29.34
C ARG A 59 24.08 -19.49 30.77
N ALA A 60 25.25 -20.02 31.13
CA ALA A 60 25.55 -20.44 32.49
C ALA A 60 26.61 -19.54 33.11
N VAL A 61 26.38 -19.07 34.34
CA VAL A 61 27.40 -18.44 35.17
C VAL A 61 27.71 -19.36 36.33
N PHE A 62 28.92 -19.91 36.35
CA PHE A 62 29.43 -20.78 37.39
C PHE A 62 30.13 -19.97 38.47
N LEU A 63 29.87 -20.33 39.72
CA LEU A 63 30.41 -19.66 40.89
C LEU A 63 31.93 -19.88 40.98
N PRO A 64 32.64 -18.97 41.69
CA PRO A 64 34.08 -19.09 41.88
C PRO A 64 34.51 -20.43 42.50
N GLY A 65 35.67 -20.93 42.08
CA GLY A 65 36.19 -22.25 42.45
C GLY A 65 35.63 -23.44 41.63
N SER A 66 34.81 -23.20 40.61
CA SER A 66 34.37 -24.24 39.67
C SER A 66 35.52 -24.70 38.77
N VAL A 67 35.74 -26.01 38.67
CA VAL A 67 36.80 -26.60 37.85
C VAL A 67 36.17 -27.23 36.63
N ILE A 68 36.00 -26.43 35.56
CA ILE A 68 35.26 -26.81 34.36
C ILE A 68 36.03 -26.41 33.09
N ARG A 69 35.78 -27.12 32.00
CA ARG A 69 36.24 -26.77 30.64
C ARG A 69 35.05 -26.76 29.68
N PRO A 70 35.03 -25.88 28.66
CA PRO A 70 34.00 -25.91 27.65
C PRO A 70 34.19 -27.14 26.75
N LEU A 71 33.09 -27.67 26.23
CA LEU A 71 33.10 -28.73 25.23
C LEU A 71 32.64 -28.20 23.89
N GLN A 72 33.27 -28.70 22.82
CA GLN A 72 32.88 -28.45 21.43
C GLN A 72 32.64 -26.97 21.12
N ARG A 73 31.38 -26.59 20.86
CA ARG A 73 30.95 -25.26 20.42
C ARG A 73 30.68 -24.29 21.57
N ALA A 74 30.79 -24.73 22.82
CA ALA A 74 30.53 -23.88 23.97
C ALA A 74 31.61 -22.79 24.10
N ASP A 75 31.18 -21.54 24.17
CA ASP A 75 32.06 -20.38 24.39
C ASP A 75 32.21 -20.13 25.88
N MET A 76 33.45 -20.04 26.38
CA MET A 76 33.75 -19.82 27.78
C MET A 76 34.54 -18.53 27.97
N ARG A 77 34.11 -17.70 28.92
CA ARG A 77 34.83 -16.51 29.36
C ARG A 77 34.90 -16.41 30.88
N VAL A 78 36.00 -15.87 31.38
CA VAL A 78 36.18 -15.62 32.81
C VAL A 78 35.65 -14.23 33.15
N ILE A 79 34.78 -14.13 34.15
CA ILE A 79 34.29 -12.87 34.71
C ILE A 79 35.20 -12.49 35.88
N PRO A 80 36.00 -11.41 35.75
CA PRO A 80 36.89 -10.97 36.83
C PRO A 80 36.11 -10.63 38.10
N GLY A 81 36.71 -10.94 39.26
CA GLY A 81 36.19 -10.51 40.54
C GLY A 81 36.26 -8.99 40.73
N PRO A 82 35.79 -8.45 41.87
CA PRO A 82 35.77 -7.01 42.17
C PRO A 82 37.15 -6.33 42.09
N THR A 83 38.23 -7.09 42.22
CA THR A 83 39.62 -6.65 42.16
C THR A 83 40.15 -6.53 40.72
N GLY A 84 39.42 -7.03 39.72
CA GLY A 84 39.84 -7.06 38.31
C GLY A 84 40.96 -8.05 38.00
N VAL A 85 41.39 -8.85 38.98
CA VAL A 85 42.45 -9.86 38.85
C VAL A 85 41.82 -11.23 38.59
N THR A 86 42.41 -11.98 37.66
CA THR A 86 42.01 -13.37 37.41
C THR A 86 42.55 -14.28 38.50
N ASP A 87 41.70 -14.63 39.46
CA ASP A 87 42.03 -15.50 40.59
C ASP A 87 40.85 -16.43 40.95
N GLU A 88 40.95 -17.12 42.09
CA GLU A 88 39.93 -18.06 42.60
C GLU A 88 38.58 -17.41 42.91
N THR A 89 38.48 -16.08 42.91
CA THR A 89 37.23 -15.32 43.10
C THR A 89 36.48 -15.04 41.80
N CYS A 90 37.06 -15.43 40.65
CA CYS A 90 36.43 -15.22 39.35
C CYS A 90 35.28 -16.20 39.11
N SER A 91 34.21 -15.70 38.52
CA SER A 91 33.13 -16.55 38.00
C SER A 91 33.43 -16.95 36.56
N ILE A 92 32.85 -18.05 36.10
CA ILE A 92 33.05 -18.53 34.73
C ILE A 92 31.71 -18.46 34.00
N GLU A 93 31.65 -17.77 32.88
CA GLU A 93 30.49 -17.73 32.00
C GLU A 93 30.70 -18.68 30.83
N VAL A 94 29.70 -19.50 30.55
CA VAL A 94 29.68 -20.41 29.40
C VAL A 94 28.38 -20.20 28.62
N MET A 95 28.49 -20.06 27.31
CA MET A 95 27.38 -19.85 26.40
C MET A 95 27.35 -20.94 25.32
N LEU A 96 26.14 -21.35 24.91
CA LEU A 96 25.95 -22.35 23.88
C LEU A 96 24.58 -22.20 23.24
N ASP A 97 24.53 -22.27 21.91
CA ASP A 97 23.29 -22.31 21.14
C ASP A 97 22.96 -23.76 20.77
N VAL A 98 21.72 -24.18 21.04
CA VAL A 98 21.25 -25.55 20.85
C VAL A 98 20.12 -25.56 19.83
N ASP A 99 20.41 -26.07 18.62
CA ASP A 99 19.44 -26.17 17.52
C ASP A 99 18.28 -27.15 17.83
N PRO A 100 17.09 -26.96 17.24
CA PRO A 100 15.96 -27.88 17.38
C PRO A 100 16.32 -29.31 17.00
N GLY A 101 16.05 -30.28 17.87
CA GLY A 101 16.35 -31.70 17.67
C GLY A 101 17.81 -32.09 17.88
N PHE A 102 18.70 -31.16 18.24
CA PHE A 102 20.12 -31.45 18.44
C PHE A 102 20.49 -31.64 19.92
N THR A 103 21.50 -32.49 20.13
CA THR A 103 22.22 -32.60 21.41
C THR A 103 23.56 -31.91 21.27
N GLU A 104 23.83 -30.94 22.13
CA GLU A 104 25.09 -30.18 22.13
C GLU A 104 25.85 -30.41 23.44
N SER A 105 27.17 -30.55 23.33
CA SER A 105 28.06 -30.69 24.50
C SER A 105 28.33 -29.32 25.10
N PHE A 106 28.24 -29.19 26.42
CA PHE A 106 28.35 -27.89 27.09
C PHE A 106 29.66 -27.75 27.88
N ILE A 107 29.81 -28.52 28.95
CA ILE A 107 30.99 -28.46 29.83
C ILE A 107 31.41 -29.84 30.31
N GLU A 108 32.64 -29.94 30.76
CA GLU A 108 33.16 -31.06 31.55
C GLU A 108 33.83 -30.55 32.82
N GLY A 109 33.53 -31.17 33.96
CA GLY A 109 34.17 -30.89 35.25
C GLY A 109 33.18 -30.74 36.40
N GLU A 110 33.67 -30.16 37.50
CA GLU A 110 32.93 -30.04 38.77
C GLU A 110 32.51 -28.58 39.03
N PRO A 111 31.25 -28.20 38.73
CA PRO A 111 30.73 -26.89 39.10
C PRO A 111 30.44 -26.81 40.61
N LYS A 112 30.92 -25.75 41.29
CA LYS A 112 30.65 -25.52 42.72
C LYS A 112 29.29 -24.86 43.01
N GLY A 113 28.69 -24.30 41.97
CA GLY A 113 27.36 -23.70 41.96
C GLY A 113 27.19 -22.93 40.65
N PHE A 114 25.95 -22.69 40.21
CA PHE A 114 25.71 -22.11 38.91
C PHE A 114 24.34 -21.42 38.83
N HIS A 115 24.26 -20.45 37.92
CA HIS A 115 23.02 -19.84 37.46
C HIS A 115 22.86 -20.11 35.97
N LEU A 116 21.73 -20.69 35.59
CA LEU A 116 21.36 -20.89 34.20
C LEU A 116 20.32 -19.85 33.79
N ASN A 117 20.55 -19.24 32.65
CA ASN A 117 19.61 -18.39 31.95
C ASN A 117 19.41 -18.99 30.55
N PHE A 118 18.15 -19.06 30.12
CA PHE A 118 17.78 -19.57 28.82
C PHE A 118 17.04 -18.48 28.07
N ARG A 119 17.41 -18.28 26.80
CA ARG A 119 16.66 -17.44 25.87
C ARG A 119 16.26 -18.32 24.70
N THR A 120 14.98 -18.28 24.34
CA THR A 120 14.44 -19.03 23.21
C THR A 120 14.10 -18.08 22.09
N GLU A 121 14.46 -18.43 20.86
CA GLU A 121 13.98 -17.75 19.65
C GLU A 121 13.51 -18.79 18.63
N THR A 122 12.72 -18.38 17.64
CA THR A 122 12.40 -19.28 16.52
C THR A 122 13.69 -19.67 15.83
N ALA A 123 13.90 -20.96 15.55
CA ALA A 123 15.10 -21.41 14.86
C ALA A 123 15.09 -20.97 13.40
N PRO A 124 16.27 -20.67 12.82
CA PRO A 124 16.39 -20.49 11.39
C PRO A 124 15.91 -21.74 10.64
N ALA A 125 15.15 -21.54 9.58
CA ALA A 125 14.68 -22.60 8.72
C ALA A 125 15.88 -23.21 7.96
N LYS A 126 15.99 -24.55 8.01
CA LYS A 126 16.93 -25.32 7.21
C LYS A 126 16.27 -25.70 5.87
N ASP A 127 17.08 -25.82 4.82
CA ASP A 127 16.67 -26.27 3.47
C ASP A 127 15.48 -25.48 2.88
N VAL A 128 15.52 -24.15 2.98
CA VAL A 128 14.50 -23.29 2.37
C VAL A 128 14.57 -23.35 0.85
N VAL A 129 13.43 -23.64 0.23
CA VAL A 129 13.25 -23.59 -1.22
C VAL A 129 12.29 -22.45 -1.54
N PHE A 130 12.82 -21.42 -2.18
CA PHE A 130 12.01 -20.36 -2.77
C PHE A 130 11.33 -20.88 -4.03
N GLU A 131 10.04 -20.62 -4.15
CA GLU A 131 9.20 -21.07 -5.26
C GLU A 131 9.16 -20.03 -6.40
N HIS A 132 9.14 -18.74 -6.08
CA HIS A 132 8.86 -17.69 -7.05
C HIS A 132 9.99 -16.69 -7.19
N HIS A 133 10.63 -16.33 -6.08
CA HIS A 133 11.69 -15.33 -6.06
C HIS A 133 12.83 -15.75 -5.12
N ARG A 134 14.06 -15.80 -5.64
CA ARG A 134 15.25 -15.97 -4.81
C ARG A 134 15.80 -14.61 -4.42
N PRO A 135 15.90 -14.29 -3.12
CA PRO A 135 16.49 -13.04 -2.67
C PRO A 135 17.95 -12.96 -3.10
N THR A 136 18.36 -11.80 -3.61
CA THR A 136 19.73 -11.50 -4.04
C THR A 136 20.57 -10.86 -2.94
N VAL A 137 19.94 -10.51 -1.81
CA VAL A 137 20.61 -9.95 -0.63
C VAL A 137 21.43 -11.02 0.09
N GLN A 138 22.50 -10.61 0.77
CA GLN A 138 23.23 -11.53 1.64
C GLN A 138 22.50 -11.73 2.97
N TYR A 139 22.53 -12.95 3.47
CA TYR A 139 22.00 -13.35 4.76
C TYR A 139 22.67 -14.66 5.20
N ASP A 140 22.78 -14.87 6.50
CA ASP A 140 23.28 -16.12 7.11
C ASP A 140 22.18 -16.89 7.86
N LYS A 141 21.09 -16.21 8.24
CA LYS A 141 19.91 -16.81 8.85
C LYS A 141 18.65 -16.48 8.07
N ILE A 142 17.77 -17.47 7.94
CA ILE A 142 16.48 -17.36 7.27
C ILE A 142 15.39 -17.93 8.17
N TYR A 143 14.22 -17.29 8.25
CA TYR A 143 13.10 -17.75 9.07
C TYR A 143 11.82 -17.74 8.23
N ARG A 144 11.01 -18.80 8.34
CA ARG A 144 9.66 -18.82 7.75
C ARG A 144 8.73 -18.01 8.65
N CYS A 145 8.03 -17.03 8.09
CA CYS A 145 7.07 -16.22 8.83
C CYS A 145 5.71 -16.91 8.94
N PHE A 146 5.33 -17.73 7.96
CA PHE A 146 4.14 -18.59 8.00
C PHE A 146 4.53 -20.06 8.07
N LYS A 147 3.69 -20.87 8.73
CA LYS A 147 3.87 -22.34 8.77
C LYS A 147 3.32 -23.01 7.50
N ASP A 148 2.48 -22.32 6.74
CA ASP A 148 1.82 -22.83 5.54
C ASP A 148 2.71 -22.73 4.29
N GLY A 149 2.46 -23.63 3.34
CA GLY A 149 3.19 -23.67 2.06
C GLY A 149 4.70 -23.83 2.24
N ASN A 150 5.47 -23.11 1.43
CA ASN A 150 6.92 -23.06 1.55
C ASN A 150 7.42 -22.10 2.66
N GLY A 151 6.52 -21.38 3.32
CA GLY A 151 6.81 -20.32 4.28
C GLY A 151 6.18 -18.97 3.92
N LEU A 152 5.82 -18.78 2.64
CA LEU A 152 5.18 -17.60 2.01
C LEU A 152 5.96 -16.28 2.12
N LEU A 153 6.39 -15.93 3.32
CA LEU A 153 7.21 -14.78 3.65
C LEU A 153 8.40 -15.27 4.47
N PHE A 154 9.58 -14.77 4.15
CA PHE A 154 10.82 -15.13 4.81
C PHE A 154 11.50 -13.92 5.41
N ARG A 155 11.86 -14.01 6.70
CA ARG A 155 12.77 -13.05 7.32
C ARG A 155 14.20 -13.51 7.06
N LEU A 156 15.00 -12.64 6.46
CA LEU A 156 16.42 -12.87 6.20
C LEU A 156 17.22 -11.99 7.16
N VAL A 157 18.23 -12.56 7.80
CA VAL A 157 19.11 -11.84 8.73
C VAL A 157 20.56 -12.04 8.29
N ASP A 158 21.23 -10.92 8.08
CA ASP A 158 22.69 -10.82 7.98
C ASP A 158 23.21 -10.39 9.36
N GLU A 159 23.73 -11.36 10.12
CA GLU A 159 24.30 -11.12 11.44
C GLU A 159 25.58 -10.29 11.38
N HIS A 160 26.32 -10.35 10.28
CA HIS A 160 27.58 -9.63 10.14
C HIS A 160 27.36 -8.13 9.87
N ALA A 161 26.39 -7.81 9.00
CA ALA A 161 25.96 -6.44 8.74
C ALA A 161 24.93 -5.94 9.74
N HIS A 162 24.42 -6.81 10.62
CA HIS A 162 23.29 -6.54 11.51
C HIS A 162 22.06 -6.02 10.76
N ARG A 163 21.69 -6.66 9.65
CA ARG A 163 20.58 -6.22 8.81
C ARG A 163 19.52 -7.27 8.66
N TRP A 164 18.27 -6.81 8.70
CA TRP A 164 17.10 -7.63 8.51
C TRP A 164 16.42 -7.25 7.21
N PHE A 165 16.00 -8.26 6.46
CA PHE A 165 15.21 -8.13 5.25
C PHE A 165 13.99 -9.05 5.35
N PHE A 166 12.95 -8.72 4.59
CA PHE A 166 11.80 -9.59 4.39
C PHE A 166 11.63 -9.87 2.90
N CYS A 167 11.51 -11.15 2.57
CA CYS A 167 11.33 -11.65 1.21
C CYS A 167 9.94 -12.26 1.08
N ASN A 168 9.08 -11.63 0.29
CA ASN A 168 7.76 -12.13 -0.02
C ASN A 168 7.85 -13.06 -1.24
N ASP A 169 7.71 -14.36 -1.01
CA ASP A 169 7.80 -15.38 -2.05
C ASP A 169 6.43 -15.75 -2.63
N THR A 170 5.37 -15.00 -2.31
CA THR A 170 4.06 -15.17 -2.96
C THR A 170 4.00 -14.43 -4.29
N ARG A 171 2.97 -14.70 -5.09
CA ARG A 171 2.71 -14.00 -6.38
C ARG A 171 1.55 -13.01 -6.29
N ASP A 172 0.72 -13.16 -5.27
CA ASP A 172 -0.62 -12.62 -5.21
C ASP A 172 -0.99 -12.12 -3.82
N MET A 173 -0.05 -12.10 -2.86
CA MET A 173 -0.32 -11.57 -1.51
C MET A 173 0.63 -10.42 -1.17
N MET A 174 0.07 -9.30 -0.75
CA MET A 174 0.82 -8.23 -0.12
C MET A 174 1.13 -8.66 1.30
N MET A 175 2.41 -8.64 1.66
CA MET A 175 2.83 -9.01 3.00
C MET A 175 3.04 -7.74 3.82
N LYS A 176 2.31 -7.60 4.92
CA LYS A 176 2.53 -6.57 5.91
C LYS A 176 3.24 -7.18 7.10
N VAL A 177 4.39 -6.61 7.43
CA VAL A 177 5.17 -6.96 8.61
C VAL A 177 5.07 -5.82 9.60
N THR A 178 4.69 -6.13 10.84
CA THR A 178 4.74 -5.18 11.96
C THR A 178 5.60 -5.77 13.05
N VAL A 179 6.58 -5.01 13.52
CA VAL A 179 7.52 -5.45 14.56
C VAL A 179 7.57 -4.44 15.67
N THR A 180 7.31 -4.90 16.89
CA THR A 180 7.49 -4.12 18.11
C THR A 180 8.82 -4.50 18.75
N PHE A 181 9.76 -3.55 18.79
CA PHE A 181 11.04 -3.69 19.47
C PHE A 181 10.93 -3.12 20.89
N ALA A 182 11.48 -3.80 21.89
CA ALA A 182 11.43 -3.35 23.28
C ALA A 182 12.31 -2.11 23.54
N ASN A 183 13.36 -1.91 22.73
CA ASN A 183 14.27 -0.79 22.84
C ASN A 183 14.56 -0.18 21.46
N ARG A 184 14.18 1.09 21.28
CA ARG A 184 14.42 1.87 20.06
C ARG A 184 15.90 2.08 19.75
N ALA A 185 16.78 2.12 20.75
CA ALA A 185 18.21 2.33 20.54
C ALA A 185 18.90 1.13 19.86
N GLU A 186 18.29 -0.05 19.90
CA GLU A 186 18.85 -1.28 19.31
C GLU A 186 18.63 -1.39 17.81
N VAL A 187 17.78 -0.54 17.22
CA VAL A 187 17.32 -0.67 15.84
C VAL A 187 17.21 0.67 15.11
N ARG A 188 17.57 0.66 13.83
CA ARG A 188 17.40 1.75 12.90
C ARG A 188 16.55 1.29 11.71
N PRO A 189 15.43 1.95 11.40
CA PRO A 189 14.61 1.58 10.25
C PRO A 189 15.36 1.86 8.95
N LEU A 190 15.14 1.02 7.95
CA LEU A 190 15.74 1.12 6.63
C LEU A 190 14.68 1.39 5.56
N GLU A 191 15.04 2.25 4.61
CA GLU A 191 14.31 2.49 3.35
C GLU A 191 12.80 2.69 3.55
N CYS A 192 11.97 1.76 3.07
CA CYS A 192 10.52 1.81 3.11
C CYS A 192 9.90 1.43 4.47
N THR A 193 10.72 1.20 5.49
CA THR A 193 10.25 0.89 6.84
C THR A 193 9.74 2.13 7.54
N VAL A 194 8.44 2.13 7.87
CA VAL A 194 7.75 3.27 8.46
C VAL A 194 7.43 3.03 9.94
N PRO A 195 7.32 4.08 10.77
CA PRO A 195 6.76 3.95 12.11
C PRO A 195 5.36 3.34 12.06
N GLY A 196 5.14 2.32 12.89
CA GLY A 196 3.86 1.64 13.02
C GLY A 196 2.92 2.32 14.03
N PRO A 197 1.81 1.66 14.39
CA PRO A 197 0.92 2.12 15.46
C PRO A 197 1.68 2.26 16.78
N PRO A 198 1.18 3.08 17.73
CA PRO A 198 1.81 3.22 19.03
C PRO A 198 1.97 1.85 19.72
N PRO A 199 3.08 1.62 20.45
CA PRO A 199 3.28 0.39 21.18
C PRO A 199 2.10 0.08 22.12
N PRO A 200 1.81 -1.20 22.38
CA PRO A 200 0.83 -1.61 23.39
C PRO A 200 1.06 -0.90 24.74
N ALA A 201 -0.01 -0.66 25.49
CA ALA A 201 0.06 0.08 26.76
C ALA A 201 0.94 -0.60 27.83
N ASP A 202 1.20 -1.90 27.69
CA ASP A 202 2.05 -2.74 28.51
C ASP A 202 3.49 -2.88 27.97
N ALA A 203 3.81 -2.26 26.83
CA ALA A 203 5.16 -2.27 26.25
C ALA A 203 6.15 -1.43 27.06
N ALA A 204 7.44 -1.74 26.91
CA ALA A 204 8.51 -1.00 27.59
C ALA A 204 8.51 0.49 27.18
N PRO A 205 8.94 1.43 28.06
CA PRO A 205 8.95 2.86 27.77
C PRO A 205 9.77 3.26 26.54
N GLU A 206 10.80 2.47 26.23
CA GLU A 206 11.70 2.68 25.08
C GLU A 206 11.26 1.91 23.83
N SER A 207 10.08 1.28 23.86
CA SER A 207 9.63 0.46 22.75
C SER A 207 9.30 1.29 21.50
N VAL A 208 9.50 0.67 20.34
CA VAL A 208 9.17 1.27 19.04
C VAL A 208 8.53 0.23 18.15
N VAL A 209 7.55 0.66 17.35
CA VAL A 209 6.90 -0.20 16.35
C VAL A 209 7.31 0.26 14.96
N TYR A 210 7.74 -0.69 14.14
CA TYR A 210 8.02 -0.47 12.72
C TYR A 210 7.12 -1.36 11.87
N THR A 211 6.70 -0.83 10.72
CA THR A 211 5.86 -1.54 9.76
C THR A 211 6.51 -1.47 8.38
N LEU A 212 6.39 -2.57 7.64
CA LEU A 212 6.88 -2.70 6.27
C LEU A 212 5.85 -3.45 5.44
N LEU A 213 5.60 -2.94 4.22
CA LEU A 213 4.78 -3.59 3.21
C LEU A 213 5.71 -4.15 2.14
N ILE A 214 5.60 -5.45 1.85
CA ILE A 214 6.40 -6.16 0.86
C ILE A 214 5.49 -6.71 -0.24
N ALA A 215 5.68 -6.23 -1.46
CA ALA A 215 4.96 -6.69 -2.64
C ALA A 215 5.32 -8.15 -3.02
N PRO A 216 4.44 -8.88 -3.73
CA PRO A 216 4.74 -10.24 -4.18
C PRO A 216 6.03 -10.32 -4.99
N GLY A 217 6.90 -11.28 -4.67
CA GLY A 217 8.20 -11.46 -5.33
C GLY A 217 9.27 -10.43 -5.00
N CYS A 218 9.02 -9.53 -4.04
CA CYS A 218 9.99 -8.52 -3.62
C CYS A 218 10.75 -8.92 -2.34
N THR A 219 11.95 -8.36 -2.20
CA THR A 219 12.76 -8.44 -0.98
C THR A 219 13.08 -7.03 -0.53
N GLU A 220 12.65 -6.66 0.67
CA GLU A 220 12.75 -5.31 1.19
C GLU A 220 13.58 -5.29 2.48
N PRO A 221 14.49 -4.31 2.67
CA PRO A 221 15.19 -4.12 3.93
C PRO A 221 14.26 -3.55 4.99
N PHE A 222 14.45 -3.99 6.22
CA PHE A 222 13.59 -3.63 7.34
C PHE A 222 14.32 -2.76 8.37
N VAL A 223 15.28 -3.34 9.07
CA VAL A 223 16.03 -2.63 10.10
C VAL A 223 17.51 -3.01 10.06
N GLU A 224 18.33 -2.10 10.57
CA GLU A 224 19.72 -2.35 10.93
C GLU A 224 19.85 -2.28 12.45
N GLY A 225 20.45 -3.29 13.07
CA GLY A 225 20.56 -3.40 14.52
C GLY A 225 20.62 -4.85 15.02
N ASN A 226 20.78 -4.99 16.33
CA ASN A 226 20.81 -6.30 17.00
C ASN A 226 19.75 -6.36 18.11
N PRO A 227 18.46 -6.39 17.76
CA PRO A 227 17.38 -6.34 18.73
C PRO A 227 17.32 -7.62 19.58
N VAL A 228 17.30 -7.45 20.90
CA VAL A 228 17.25 -8.58 21.84
C VAL A 228 15.80 -9.03 22.10
N THR A 229 14.87 -8.09 22.21
CA THR A 229 13.47 -8.41 22.52
C THR A 229 12.55 -7.73 21.52
N TYR A 230 11.77 -8.52 20.80
CA TYR A 230 10.84 -8.04 19.81
C TYR A 230 9.65 -8.99 19.63
N THR A 231 8.53 -8.45 19.16
CA THR A 231 7.33 -9.21 18.77
C THR A 231 7.09 -8.98 17.29
N LEU A 232 6.82 -10.06 16.54
CA LEU A 232 6.54 -10.04 15.11
C LEU A 232 5.06 -10.31 14.88
N GLU A 233 4.45 -9.49 14.04
CA GLU A 233 3.10 -9.69 13.52
C GLU A 233 3.16 -9.63 11.99
N PHE A 234 2.44 -10.55 11.36
CA PHE A 234 2.37 -10.64 9.90
C PHE A 234 0.90 -10.65 9.49
N ALA A 235 0.60 -9.91 8.43
CA ALA A 235 -0.66 -10.03 7.73
C ALA A 235 -0.36 -10.28 6.25
N ALA A 236 -1.06 -11.25 5.68
CA ALA A 236 -1.07 -11.50 4.25
C ALA A 236 -2.44 -11.04 3.74
N GLU A 237 -2.44 -10.00 2.92
CA GLU A 237 -3.64 -9.54 2.25
C GLU A 237 -3.54 -9.97 0.79
N PRO A 238 -4.53 -10.65 0.21
CA PRO A 238 -4.52 -10.89 -1.21
C PRO A 238 -4.38 -9.54 -1.90
N VAL A 239 -3.42 -9.44 -2.81
CA VAL A 239 -3.36 -8.35 -3.76
C VAL A 239 -4.61 -8.51 -4.60
N ASN A 240 -5.68 -7.83 -4.19
CA ASN A 240 -6.83 -7.57 -5.05
C ASN A 240 -6.23 -7.07 -6.34
N THR A 241 -6.39 -7.86 -7.41
CA THR A 241 -5.64 -7.82 -8.66
C THR A 241 -5.55 -6.43 -9.29
N SER A 242 -4.72 -5.59 -8.69
CA SER A 242 -4.55 -4.17 -8.95
C SER A 242 -3.36 -3.77 -8.07
N ILE A 243 -2.23 -3.34 -8.68
CA ILE A 243 -0.94 -2.87 -8.09
C ILE A 243 -0.02 -3.98 -7.58
N THR A 244 1.24 -4.21 -7.95
CA THR A 244 2.29 -3.83 -8.94
C THR A 244 3.46 -4.83 -8.68
N PRO A 245 4.61 -4.81 -9.40
CA PRO A 245 4.86 -4.98 -10.82
C PRO A 245 5.58 -6.34 -11.03
N ALA A 246 4.88 -7.36 -11.52
CA ALA A 246 5.59 -8.46 -12.18
C ALA A 246 6.28 -7.87 -13.42
N THR A 247 7.43 -8.40 -13.80
CA THR A 247 7.95 -8.23 -15.16
C THR A 247 6.91 -8.82 -16.11
N GLU A 248 5.90 -8.02 -16.47
CA GLU A 248 4.84 -8.43 -17.37
C GLU A 248 5.50 -8.70 -18.72
N GLU A 249 5.13 -9.83 -19.32
CA GLU A 249 5.36 -10.04 -20.75
C GLU A 249 4.95 -8.75 -21.49
N PRO A 250 5.70 -8.32 -22.52
CA PRO A 250 5.43 -7.05 -23.19
C PRO A 250 3.95 -6.98 -23.57
N VAL A 251 3.26 -5.98 -23.05
CA VAL A 251 1.84 -5.78 -23.29
C VAL A 251 1.65 -5.49 -24.78
N GLU A 252 1.01 -6.42 -25.49
CA GLU A 252 0.63 -6.24 -26.90
C GLU A 252 -0.81 -5.71 -26.98
N TYR A 253 -0.93 -4.47 -27.45
CA TYR A 253 -2.21 -3.90 -27.85
C TYR A 253 -2.62 -4.45 -29.20
N LEU A 254 -3.89 -4.78 -29.37
CA LEU A 254 -4.43 -5.38 -30.59
C LEU A 254 -5.07 -4.35 -31.52
N TYR A 255 -5.69 -3.29 -30.99
CA TYR A 255 -6.50 -2.36 -31.78
C TYR A 255 -6.03 -0.90 -31.71
N GLY A 256 -5.12 -0.57 -30.81
CA GLY A 256 -4.46 0.74 -30.79
C GLY A 256 -3.32 0.83 -29.79
N SER A 257 -3.19 1.97 -29.12
CA SER A 257 -2.24 2.17 -28.01
C SER A 257 -2.71 3.31 -27.11
N PRO A 258 -2.30 3.36 -25.83
CA PRO A 258 -2.67 4.46 -24.95
C PRO A 258 -2.19 5.81 -25.48
N ASP A 259 -3.04 6.83 -25.35
CA ASP A 259 -2.78 8.18 -25.82
C ASP A 259 -1.67 8.84 -24.99
N ARG A 260 -0.55 9.13 -25.64
CA ARG A 260 0.63 9.75 -25.01
C ARG A 260 0.42 11.22 -24.64
N ALA A 261 -0.62 11.88 -25.16
CA ALA A 261 -0.99 13.22 -24.69
C ALA A 261 -1.64 13.17 -23.30
N ILE A 262 -2.30 12.06 -22.96
CA ILE A 262 -2.96 11.83 -21.66
C ILE A 262 -2.00 11.17 -20.69
N ILE A 263 -1.22 10.20 -21.16
CA ILE A 263 -0.22 9.49 -20.36
C ILE A 263 1.15 9.47 -21.07
N PRO A 264 1.98 10.53 -20.87
CA PRO A 264 3.24 10.70 -21.59
C PRO A 264 4.25 9.59 -21.33
N HIS A 265 4.34 9.09 -20.10
CA HIS A 265 5.27 8.03 -19.72
C HIS A 265 4.51 6.77 -19.28
N GLN A 266 4.49 5.75 -20.13
CA GLN A 266 3.85 4.45 -19.83
C GLN A 266 4.83 3.57 -19.05
N MET A 267 5.18 3.98 -17.83
CA MET A 267 6.19 3.31 -17.01
C MET A 267 5.72 1.94 -16.53
N HIS A 268 4.43 1.85 -16.18
CA HIS A 268 3.79 0.58 -15.85
C HIS A 268 2.45 0.44 -16.56
N VAL A 269 2.22 -0.71 -17.18
CA VAL A 269 0.95 -1.07 -17.82
C VAL A 269 0.46 -2.35 -17.15
N PHE A 270 -0.83 -2.44 -16.84
CA PHE A 270 -1.44 -3.61 -16.19
C PHE A 270 -2.68 -4.05 -16.94
N LYS A 271 -2.80 -5.35 -17.21
CA LYS A 271 -4.04 -5.95 -17.73
C LYS A 271 -5.13 -5.94 -16.66
N CYS A 272 -6.25 -5.27 -16.93
CA CYS A 272 -7.40 -5.25 -16.03
C CYS A 272 -8.24 -6.54 -16.11
N PHE A 273 -8.29 -7.21 -17.29
CA PHE A 273 -8.91 -8.52 -17.47
C PHE A 273 -7.85 -9.59 -17.79
N LYS A 274 -7.09 -10.03 -16.78
CA LYS A 274 -5.92 -10.90 -16.94
C LYS A 274 -6.18 -12.23 -17.68
N GLU A 275 -7.34 -12.82 -17.46
CA GLU A 275 -7.73 -14.12 -18.05
C GLU A 275 -8.39 -13.99 -19.42
N HIS A 276 -8.50 -12.78 -20.00
CA HIS A 276 -9.28 -12.55 -21.22
C HIS A 276 -8.47 -11.85 -22.31
N GLY A 277 -8.23 -12.55 -23.42
CA GLY A 277 -7.58 -11.99 -24.61
C GLY A 277 -6.22 -11.37 -24.29
N ASN A 278 -5.97 -10.17 -24.79
CA ASN A 278 -4.75 -9.42 -24.52
C ASN A 278 -4.79 -8.63 -23.19
N GLY A 279 -5.90 -8.67 -22.45
CA GLY A 279 -6.12 -7.87 -21.25
C GLY A 279 -7.35 -6.96 -21.34
N LEU A 280 -7.84 -6.68 -22.56
CA LEU A 280 -9.02 -5.88 -22.93
C LEU A 280 -8.99 -4.40 -22.51
N LEU A 281 -8.79 -4.15 -21.21
CA LEU A 281 -8.63 -2.84 -20.60
C LEU A 281 -7.27 -2.82 -19.90
N PHE A 282 -6.55 -1.73 -20.03
CA PHE A 282 -5.21 -1.57 -19.48
C PHE A 282 -5.17 -0.39 -18.52
N ARG A 283 -4.69 -0.61 -17.30
CA ARG A 283 -4.29 0.49 -16.41
C ARG A 283 -2.89 0.92 -16.77
N VAL A 284 -2.71 2.19 -17.09
CA VAL A 284 -1.42 2.77 -17.45
C VAL A 284 -1.04 3.74 -16.35
N VAL A 285 0.19 3.63 -15.85
CA VAL A 285 0.73 4.44 -14.76
C VAL A 285 1.99 5.15 -15.22
N ASP A 286 2.00 6.45 -15.00
CA ASP A 286 3.12 7.36 -15.19
C ASP A 286 3.64 7.80 -13.83
N ASP A 287 4.75 7.20 -13.38
CA ASP A 287 5.34 7.54 -12.08
C ASP A 287 6.01 8.92 -12.08
N VAL A 288 6.35 9.47 -13.25
CA VAL A 288 7.01 10.79 -13.37
C VAL A 288 6.00 11.89 -13.04
N ASN A 289 4.79 11.77 -13.59
CA ASN A 289 3.72 12.73 -13.37
C ASN A 289 2.71 12.26 -12.32
N THR A 290 2.89 11.07 -11.75
CA THR A 290 1.97 10.38 -10.84
C THR A 290 0.56 10.21 -11.42
N ILE A 291 0.43 10.03 -12.74
CA ILE A 291 -0.85 9.95 -13.45
C ILE A 291 -1.23 8.50 -13.66
N TRP A 292 -2.48 8.18 -13.38
CA TRP A 292 -3.08 6.91 -13.73
C TRP A 292 -4.16 7.12 -14.76
N ALA A 293 -4.16 6.29 -15.79
CA ALA A 293 -5.14 6.31 -16.85
C ALA A 293 -5.59 4.88 -17.16
N PHE A 294 -6.74 4.76 -17.82
CA PHE A 294 -7.22 3.50 -18.37
C PHE A 294 -7.32 3.60 -19.89
N TYR A 295 -6.81 2.58 -20.59
CA TYR A 295 -6.91 2.43 -22.02
C TYR A 295 -7.76 1.20 -22.36
N ASN A 296 -8.89 1.42 -23.05
CA ASN A 296 -9.74 0.35 -23.53
C ASN A 296 -9.32 -0.05 -24.94
N ASP A 297 -8.75 -1.25 -25.09
CA ASP A 297 -8.27 -1.76 -26.38
C ASP A 297 -9.36 -2.56 -27.12
N THR A 298 -10.61 -2.55 -26.67
CA THR A 298 -11.70 -3.24 -27.35
C THR A 298 -12.50 -2.28 -28.24
N PRO A 299 -12.96 -2.72 -29.43
CA PRO A 299 -13.85 -1.94 -30.29
C PRO A 299 -15.33 -2.02 -29.88
N ASP A 300 -15.71 -3.09 -29.17
CA ASP A 300 -17.11 -3.49 -29.02
C ASP A 300 -17.64 -3.37 -27.57
N TYR A 301 -16.81 -2.95 -26.61
CA TYR A 301 -17.22 -2.83 -25.20
C TYR A 301 -16.92 -1.45 -24.65
N VAL A 302 -17.86 -0.88 -23.90
CA VAL A 302 -17.59 0.22 -22.97
C VAL A 302 -17.11 -0.41 -21.67
N MET A 303 -15.95 0.02 -21.20
CA MET A 303 -15.35 -0.49 -19.98
C MET A 303 -15.61 0.46 -18.83
N THR A 304 -16.05 -0.04 -17.67
CA THR A 304 -16.19 0.76 -16.46
C THR A 304 -15.16 0.29 -15.44
N ALA A 305 -14.34 1.22 -14.94
CA ALA A 305 -13.39 0.97 -13.85
C ALA A 305 -13.85 1.70 -12.59
N ASN A 306 -14.04 0.96 -11.49
CA ASN A 306 -14.37 1.51 -10.19
C ASN A 306 -13.23 1.26 -9.21
N MET A 307 -12.76 2.31 -8.55
CA MET A 307 -11.75 2.25 -7.50
C MET A 307 -12.36 2.64 -6.17
N ARG A 308 -12.28 1.74 -5.20
CA ARG A 308 -12.59 2.03 -3.80
C ARG A 308 -11.31 2.42 -3.08
N TYR A 309 -11.30 3.55 -2.37
CA TYR A 309 -10.13 4.05 -1.64
C TYR A 309 -10.54 4.81 -0.36
N PRO A 310 -9.68 4.89 0.66
CA PRO A 310 -9.98 5.62 1.90
C PRO A 310 -9.90 7.14 1.66
N GLN A 311 -10.80 7.90 2.29
CA GLN A 311 -10.91 9.36 2.14
C GLN A 311 -9.65 10.14 2.56
N THR A 312 -8.72 9.49 3.27
CA THR A 312 -7.43 10.04 3.70
C THR A 312 -6.33 10.00 2.62
N SER A 313 -6.59 9.39 1.47
CA SER A 313 -5.59 9.27 0.40
C SER A 313 -5.31 10.62 -0.25
N ASP A 314 -4.03 11.00 -0.39
CA ASP A 314 -3.60 12.18 -1.14
C ASP A 314 -3.65 11.91 -2.65
N ILE A 315 -4.88 11.80 -3.17
CA ILE A 315 -5.14 11.59 -4.60
C ILE A 315 -6.13 12.62 -5.13
N ARG A 316 -5.92 13.03 -6.37
CA ARG A 316 -6.81 13.93 -7.11
C ARG A 316 -7.42 13.18 -8.27
N LEU A 317 -8.73 13.00 -8.25
CA LEU A 317 -9.43 12.31 -9.34
C LEU A 317 -9.45 13.18 -10.60
N ALA A 318 -9.34 12.54 -11.74
CA ALA A 318 -9.39 13.21 -13.03
C ALA A 318 -10.81 13.67 -13.38
N PRO A 319 -10.98 14.71 -14.22
CA PRO A 319 -12.29 15.13 -14.70
C PRO A 319 -13.03 13.99 -15.40
N GLY A 320 -14.30 13.79 -15.07
CA GLY A 320 -15.13 12.70 -15.61
C GLY A 320 -15.17 11.44 -14.75
N VAL A 321 -14.35 11.35 -13.70
CA VAL A 321 -14.47 10.31 -12.68
C VAL A 321 -15.60 10.66 -11.71
N GLN A 322 -16.60 9.78 -11.64
CA GLN A 322 -17.72 9.90 -10.73
C GLN A 322 -17.29 9.50 -9.32
N VAL A 323 -17.71 10.26 -8.31
CA VAL A 323 -17.41 9.98 -6.91
C VAL A 323 -18.70 9.58 -6.21
N ILE A 324 -18.72 8.35 -5.71
CA ILE A 324 -19.86 7.77 -5.01
C ILE A 324 -19.41 7.48 -3.57
N THR A 325 -20.22 7.90 -2.60
CA THR A 325 -19.98 7.56 -1.19
C THR A 325 -20.17 6.06 -0.99
N ASP A 326 -19.20 5.38 -0.38
CA ASP A 326 -19.30 3.94 -0.13
C ASP A 326 -20.32 3.68 1.00
N SER A 327 -21.52 3.23 0.67
CA SER A 327 -22.55 2.92 1.66
C SER A 327 -22.26 1.66 2.48
N GLU A 328 -21.26 0.87 2.10
CA GLU A 328 -20.90 -0.38 2.77
C GLU A 328 -19.79 -0.19 3.83
N ARG A 329 -19.03 0.92 3.80
CA ARG A 329 -17.93 1.21 4.74
C ARG A 329 -17.91 2.67 5.18
N GLU A 330 -17.87 2.90 6.48
CA GLU A 330 -17.78 4.24 7.07
C GLU A 330 -16.45 4.92 6.67
N GLY A 331 -16.51 5.95 5.82
CA GLY A 331 -15.35 6.72 5.34
C GLY A 331 -14.69 6.25 4.03
N GLY A 332 -15.30 5.30 3.31
CA GLY A 332 -14.84 4.86 1.98
C GLY A 332 -15.38 5.73 0.83
N VAL A 333 -14.58 5.91 -0.22
CA VAL A 333 -14.97 6.62 -1.46
C VAL A 333 -14.80 5.68 -2.65
N ILE A 334 -15.78 5.67 -3.55
CA ILE A 334 -15.73 4.93 -4.82
C ILE A 334 -15.60 5.93 -5.97
N ALA A 335 -14.48 5.86 -6.70
CA ALA A 335 -14.22 6.58 -7.92
C ALA A 335 -14.56 5.70 -9.13
N ALA A 336 -15.48 6.10 -9.99
CA ALA A 336 -15.91 5.33 -11.17
C ALA A 336 -15.64 6.09 -12.46
N VAL A 337 -15.11 5.41 -13.49
CA VAL A 337 -14.89 6.00 -14.81
C VAL A 337 -15.32 5.05 -15.92
N GLU A 338 -15.95 5.60 -16.96
CA GLU A 338 -16.24 4.88 -18.19
C GLU A 338 -15.17 5.17 -19.24
N VAL A 339 -14.71 4.13 -19.90
CA VAL A 339 -13.64 4.16 -20.90
C VAL A 339 -14.22 3.60 -22.20
N MET A 340 -14.49 4.51 -23.14
CA MET A 340 -15.05 4.17 -24.45
C MET A 340 -14.10 3.29 -25.26
N PRO A 341 -14.62 2.52 -26.25
CA PRO A 341 -13.79 1.75 -27.17
C PRO A 341 -12.62 2.56 -27.74
N LEU A 342 -11.41 1.97 -27.69
CA LEU A 342 -10.16 2.56 -28.19
C LEU A 342 -9.75 3.90 -27.56
N ALA A 343 -10.38 4.30 -26.44
CA ALA A 343 -10.08 5.54 -25.76
C ALA A 343 -9.12 5.34 -24.58
N THR A 344 -8.34 6.39 -24.30
CA THR A 344 -7.56 6.53 -23.06
C THR A 344 -8.22 7.59 -22.19
N VAL A 345 -8.50 7.29 -20.93
CA VAL A 345 -9.15 8.23 -20.01
C VAL A 345 -8.28 8.38 -18.76
N PRO A 346 -7.91 9.61 -18.36
CA PRO A 346 -7.21 9.83 -17.10
C PRO A 346 -8.14 9.49 -15.95
N PHE A 347 -7.58 8.94 -14.87
CA PHE A 347 -8.34 8.44 -13.74
C PHE A 347 -8.00 9.18 -12.45
N LEU A 348 -6.71 9.28 -12.11
CA LEU A 348 -6.27 10.03 -10.95
C LEU A 348 -4.85 10.56 -11.13
N VAL A 349 -4.49 11.50 -10.27
CA VAL A 349 -3.14 12.00 -10.04
C VAL A 349 -2.80 11.79 -8.56
N GLY A 350 -1.68 11.13 -8.29
CA GLY A 350 -1.23 10.79 -6.93
C GLY A 350 -0.96 9.29 -6.77
N VAL A 351 -0.50 8.93 -5.58
CA VAL A 351 -0.15 7.53 -5.25
C VAL A 351 -1.12 7.06 -4.16
N PRO A 352 -2.23 6.38 -4.52
CA PRO A 352 -3.17 5.89 -3.52
C PRO A 352 -2.49 4.86 -2.61
N GLU A 353 -2.50 5.12 -1.29
CA GLU A 353 -1.85 4.26 -0.29
C GLU A 353 -2.53 2.88 -0.19
N GLN A 354 -3.86 2.84 -0.33
CA GLN A 354 -4.68 1.63 -0.33
C GLN A 354 -5.86 1.83 -1.27
N TYR A 355 -6.16 0.85 -2.12
CA TYR A 355 -7.38 0.86 -2.91
C TYR A 355 -7.71 -0.52 -3.48
N GLU A 356 -8.92 -0.66 -3.99
CA GLU A 356 -9.43 -1.84 -4.66
C GLU A 356 -10.03 -1.43 -6.01
N LEU A 357 -9.63 -2.10 -7.11
CA LEU A 357 -10.22 -1.87 -8.43
C LEU A 357 -11.19 -3.00 -8.80
N THR A 358 -12.31 -2.62 -9.40
CA THR A 358 -13.26 -3.53 -10.06
C THR A 358 -13.52 -3.03 -11.47
N PHE A 359 -13.67 -3.97 -12.41
CA PHE A 359 -13.86 -3.65 -13.82
C PHE A 359 -15.10 -4.37 -14.34
N THR A 360 -15.85 -3.69 -15.20
CA THR A 360 -16.97 -4.30 -15.93
C THR A 360 -16.88 -3.94 -17.40
N ALA A 361 -17.34 -4.84 -18.26
CA ALA A 361 -17.36 -4.66 -19.71
C ALA A 361 -18.80 -4.76 -20.21
N THR A 362 -19.32 -3.68 -20.77
CA THR A 362 -20.68 -3.61 -21.30
C THR A 362 -20.63 -3.57 -22.82
N PRO A 363 -21.29 -4.51 -23.55
CA PRO A 363 -21.31 -4.48 -25.01
C PRO A 363 -21.88 -3.16 -25.53
N VAL A 364 -21.23 -2.56 -26.52
CA VAL A 364 -21.76 -1.43 -27.27
C VAL A 364 -22.98 -1.95 -28.04
N ALA A 365 -24.17 -1.55 -27.63
CA ALA A 365 -25.39 -1.96 -28.32
C ALA A 365 -25.31 -1.52 -29.79
N THR A 366 -25.18 -2.49 -30.71
CA THR A 366 -25.31 -2.23 -32.14
C THR A 366 -26.66 -1.60 -32.40
N VAL A 367 -26.66 -0.32 -32.78
CA VAL A 367 -27.86 0.41 -33.17
C VAL A 367 -28.45 -0.28 -34.40
N THR A 368 -29.40 -1.18 -34.14
CA THR A 368 -30.28 -1.72 -35.17
C THR A 368 -31.41 -0.71 -35.32
N PRO A 369 -31.60 -0.06 -36.48
CA PRO A 369 -32.60 0.98 -36.63
C PRO A 369 -33.99 0.33 -36.57
N SER A 370 -34.70 0.55 -35.48
CA SER A 370 -36.08 0.08 -35.30
C SER A 370 -37.03 1.26 -35.33
N LEU A 371 -37.83 1.30 -36.38
CA LEU A 371 -38.88 2.27 -36.68
C LEU A 371 -40.01 2.29 -35.62
N THR A 372 -40.44 3.52 -35.30
CA THR A 372 -41.82 3.94 -34.96
C THR A 372 -42.56 3.25 -33.81
N THR A 373 -42.93 3.99 -32.76
CA THR A 373 -44.20 4.75 -32.66
C THR A 373 -44.30 5.56 -31.35
N PRO A 374 -45.05 6.68 -31.32
CA PRO A 374 -45.17 7.57 -30.16
C PRO A 374 -46.41 7.24 -29.31
N VAL A 375 -46.31 7.31 -27.99
CA VAL A 375 -47.48 7.32 -27.09
C VAL A 375 -47.31 8.41 -26.02
N GLU A 376 -48.40 9.16 -25.86
CA GLU A 376 -48.67 10.31 -24.99
C GLU A 376 -48.44 10.13 -23.48
N PRO A 377 -48.38 11.25 -22.71
CA PRO A 377 -48.10 11.25 -21.28
C PRO A 377 -49.35 11.40 -20.40
N ASN A 378 -49.35 10.73 -19.24
CA ASN A 378 -49.79 11.22 -17.90
C ASN A 378 -50.11 10.05 -16.94
N PRO A 379 -50.26 10.30 -15.61
CA PRO A 379 -49.69 11.35 -14.76
C PRO A 379 -48.98 10.77 -13.51
N SER A 380 -48.34 11.66 -12.75
CA SER A 380 -47.65 11.41 -11.47
C SER A 380 -48.48 10.66 -10.41
N PRO A 381 -47.79 10.08 -9.40
CA PRO A 381 -48.05 10.50 -8.03
C PRO A 381 -46.79 10.77 -7.18
N LEU A 382 -47.02 11.59 -6.16
CA LEU A 382 -46.15 12.09 -5.08
C LEU A 382 -45.28 11.03 -4.37
N PRO A 383 -44.21 11.46 -3.67
CA PRO A 383 -44.23 11.44 -2.19
C PRO A 383 -43.68 12.77 -1.60
N ALA A 384 -44.24 13.32 -0.52
CA ALA A 384 -44.23 12.89 0.88
C ALA A 384 -42.87 13.11 1.58
N ASP A 385 -42.93 14.08 2.49
CA ASP A 385 -42.14 14.39 3.68
C ASP A 385 -40.65 14.76 3.62
N ALA A 386 -40.44 15.95 4.17
CA ALA A 386 -39.20 16.62 4.44
C ALA A 386 -38.61 16.17 5.78
N THR A 387 -37.30 16.02 5.83
CA THR A 387 -36.51 16.33 7.02
C THR A 387 -35.14 16.81 6.56
N GLY A 388 -34.85 18.09 6.78
CA GLY A 388 -33.67 18.77 6.24
C GLY A 388 -32.37 18.44 6.98
N PRO A 389 -31.19 18.56 6.32
CA PRO A 389 -29.90 18.45 6.99
C PRO A 389 -29.38 19.82 7.45
N ALA A 390 -28.57 19.76 8.51
CA ALA A 390 -27.90 20.88 9.15
C ALA A 390 -26.80 21.49 8.26
N ALA A 391 -26.54 22.79 8.47
CA ALA A 391 -25.70 23.65 7.66
C ALA A 391 -24.21 23.26 7.60
N VAL A 392 -23.68 23.24 6.39
CA VAL A 392 -22.24 23.17 6.05
C VAL A 392 -21.71 24.61 5.90
N PRO A 393 -20.48 24.93 6.37
CA PRO A 393 -19.90 26.27 6.21
C PRO A 393 -19.61 26.62 4.73
N PRO A 394 -19.61 27.91 4.34
CA PRO A 394 -19.60 28.32 2.94
C PRO A 394 -18.26 28.05 2.23
N PRO A 395 -18.28 27.74 0.92
CA PRO A 395 -17.09 27.47 0.12
C PRO A 395 -16.28 28.76 -0.15
N VAL A 396 -14.95 28.61 -0.18
CA VAL A 396 -13.98 29.67 -0.49
C VAL A 396 -14.14 30.11 -1.95
N LEU A 397 -14.27 31.42 -2.20
CA LEU A 397 -14.47 31.98 -3.54
C LEU A 397 -13.18 31.91 -4.39
N PRO A 398 -13.29 31.61 -5.71
CA PRO A 398 -12.12 31.56 -6.60
C PRO A 398 -11.52 32.95 -6.87
N VAL A 399 -10.20 33.07 -6.75
CA VAL A 399 -9.43 34.30 -7.05
C VAL A 399 -9.15 34.41 -8.57
N PRO A 400 -9.30 35.60 -9.20
CA PRO A 400 -8.90 35.87 -10.57
C PRO A 400 -7.39 35.72 -10.81
N GLU A 401 -6.99 35.39 -12.04
CA GLU A 401 -5.58 35.28 -12.43
C GLU A 401 -4.98 36.66 -12.74
N GLU A 402 -3.88 36.99 -12.06
CA GLU A 402 -3.09 38.20 -12.32
C GLU A 402 -2.12 37.90 -13.48
N ALA A 403 -2.43 38.42 -14.67
CA ALA A 403 -1.69 38.18 -15.94
C ALA A 403 -1.72 36.72 -16.47
N PRO A 404 -2.84 36.28 -17.06
CA PRO A 404 -2.95 34.94 -17.65
C PRO A 404 -1.99 34.75 -18.83
N VAL A 405 -1.32 33.58 -18.88
CA VAL A 405 -0.42 33.19 -19.98
C VAL A 405 -1.13 32.19 -20.89
N TYR A 406 -1.22 32.52 -22.18
CA TYR A 406 -1.82 31.66 -23.21
C TYR A 406 -0.72 30.94 -23.99
N CYS A 407 -0.95 29.68 -24.35
CA CYS A 407 -0.06 28.90 -25.19
C CYS A 407 -0.23 29.24 -26.68
N HIS A 408 -1.42 29.70 -27.07
CA HIS A 408 -1.71 30.12 -28.45
C HIS A 408 -2.03 31.62 -28.54
N ARG A 409 -2.98 32.02 -29.40
CA ARG A 409 -3.20 33.43 -29.78
C ARG A 409 -3.89 34.26 -28.68
N GLY A 410 -4.38 33.62 -27.63
CA GLY A 410 -5.16 34.26 -26.57
C GLY A 410 -6.59 34.60 -27.01
N PRO A 411 -7.41 35.14 -26.10
CA PRO A 411 -8.80 35.49 -26.39
C PRO A 411 -8.97 36.46 -27.55
N ASP A 412 -9.99 36.23 -28.37
CA ASP A 412 -10.35 37.10 -29.48
C ASP A 412 -11.04 38.39 -28.97
N LEU A 413 -10.29 39.49 -28.98
CA LEU A 413 -10.76 40.81 -28.57
C LEU A 413 -11.79 41.41 -29.54
N ALA A 414 -12.01 40.85 -30.73
CA ALA A 414 -13.14 41.24 -31.58
C ALA A 414 -14.46 40.66 -31.04
N VAL A 415 -14.42 39.48 -30.41
CA VAL A 415 -15.59 38.81 -29.82
C VAL A 415 -15.86 39.32 -28.40
N MET A 416 -14.81 39.48 -27.60
CA MET A 416 -14.90 40.02 -26.23
C MET A 416 -13.92 41.20 -26.06
N PRO A 417 -14.31 42.43 -26.46
CA PRO A 417 -13.40 43.59 -26.50
C PRO A 417 -12.91 44.08 -25.14
N HIS A 418 -13.62 43.72 -24.07
CA HIS A 418 -13.29 44.12 -22.71
C HIS A 418 -13.61 42.95 -21.78
N PHE A 419 -12.67 42.63 -20.89
CA PHE A 419 -12.86 41.75 -19.74
C PHE A 419 -11.85 42.18 -18.67
N ASP A 420 -12.27 42.21 -17.42
CA ASP A 420 -11.45 42.65 -16.27
C ASP A 420 -11.05 41.50 -15.35
N GLU A 421 -11.71 40.34 -15.46
CA GLU A 421 -11.30 39.14 -14.72
C GLU A 421 -11.15 37.94 -15.65
N VAL A 422 -10.07 37.18 -15.42
CA VAL A 422 -9.80 35.92 -16.12
C VAL A 422 -9.61 34.83 -15.09
N TYR A 423 -10.27 33.68 -15.32
CA TYR A 423 -10.13 32.51 -14.47
C TYR A 423 -9.71 31.33 -15.33
N LYS A 424 -8.62 30.66 -14.97
CA LYS A 424 -8.31 29.33 -15.51
C LYS A 424 -9.39 28.36 -15.04
N CYS A 425 -10.07 27.72 -15.98
CA CYS A 425 -11.07 26.72 -15.67
C CYS A 425 -10.42 25.42 -15.17
N PHE A 426 -9.15 25.20 -15.53
CA PHE A 426 -8.34 24.07 -15.11
C PHE A 426 -7.02 24.56 -14.48
N LYS A 427 -7.09 25.11 -13.25
CA LYS A 427 -5.96 25.81 -12.59
C LYS A 427 -4.67 24.99 -12.46
N ASP A 428 -4.79 23.67 -12.36
CA ASP A 428 -3.67 22.74 -12.15
C ASP A 428 -3.23 22.01 -13.44
N TYR A 429 -3.80 22.35 -14.60
CA TYR A 429 -3.52 21.67 -15.86
C TYR A 429 -2.94 22.61 -16.92
N GLY A 430 -1.66 22.40 -17.25
CA GLY A 430 -0.97 23.17 -18.28
C GLY A 430 -1.04 24.68 -18.03
N ASN A 431 -1.46 25.44 -19.04
CA ASN A 431 -1.66 26.88 -18.91
C ASN A 431 -3.05 27.27 -18.37
N GLY A 432 -3.94 26.30 -18.17
CA GLY A 432 -5.34 26.53 -17.80
C GLY A 432 -6.35 25.98 -18.79
N LEU A 433 -5.92 25.62 -20.01
CA LEU A 433 -6.66 25.04 -21.14
C LEU A 433 -7.85 25.87 -21.65
N VAL A 434 -8.84 26.12 -20.79
CA VAL A 434 -10.00 26.96 -21.05
C VAL A 434 -10.04 28.08 -20.03
N PHE A 435 -10.27 29.29 -20.50
CA PHE A 435 -10.27 30.50 -19.69
C PHE A 435 -11.67 31.10 -19.68
N ARG A 436 -12.20 31.33 -18.48
CA ARG A 436 -13.43 32.11 -18.30
C ARG A 436 -13.07 33.58 -18.22
N LEU A 437 -13.66 34.37 -19.11
CA LEU A 437 -13.48 35.81 -19.22
C LEU A 437 -14.71 36.51 -18.68
N VAL A 438 -14.54 37.47 -17.78
CA VAL A 438 -15.64 38.21 -17.16
C VAL A 438 -15.44 39.71 -17.39
N ASP A 439 -16.44 40.34 -17.99
CA ASP A 439 -16.60 41.79 -18.08
C ASP A 439 -17.60 42.25 -17.03
N ARG A 440 -17.13 42.78 -15.91
CA ARG A 440 -17.99 43.28 -14.83
C ARG A 440 -18.77 44.53 -15.24
N ARG A 441 -18.27 45.31 -16.20
CA ARG A 441 -18.92 46.56 -16.63
C ARG A 441 -20.18 46.27 -17.45
N GLN A 442 -20.10 45.29 -18.35
CA GLN A 442 -21.24 44.86 -19.16
C GLN A 442 -21.94 43.61 -18.61
N ARG A 443 -21.42 43.04 -17.51
CA ARG A 443 -21.93 41.83 -16.85
C ARG A 443 -21.97 40.62 -17.78
N ARG A 444 -20.94 40.48 -18.63
CA ARG A 444 -20.87 39.43 -19.66
C ARG A 444 -19.77 38.44 -19.37
N TRP A 445 -20.07 37.18 -19.64
CA TRP A 445 -19.14 36.08 -19.53
C TRP A 445 -18.86 35.50 -20.91
N ALA A 446 -17.61 35.10 -21.13
CA ALA A 446 -17.17 34.38 -22.31
C ALA A 446 -16.20 33.28 -21.91
N PHE A 447 -15.98 32.33 -22.81
CA PHE A 447 -14.95 31.31 -22.67
C PHE A 447 -14.01 31.36 -23.86
N TYR A 448 -12.71 31.27 -23.58
CA TYR A 448 -11.67 31.06 -24.58
C TYR A 448 -11.09 29.67 -24.39
N ASN A 449 -11.11 28.86 -25.46
CA ASN A 449 -10.49 27.55 -25.47
C ASN A 449 -9.11 27.66 -26.13
N ASP A 450 -8.05 27.53 -25.33
CA ASP A 450 -6.67 27.64 -25.78
C ASP A 450 -6.08 26.31 -26.26
N THR A 451 -6.88 25.24 -26.31
CA THR A 451 -6.48 23.97 -26.94
C THR A 451 -6.60 24.06 -28.46
N SER A 452 -5.93 23.15 -29.19
CA SER A 452 -5.93 23.11 -30.67
C SER A 452 -6.69 21.92 -31.26
N ASP A 453 -7.05 20.96 -30.43
CA ASP A 453 -7.55 19.63 -30.82
C ASP A 453 -8.78 19.17 -30.01
N VAL A 454 -9.17 19.95 -28.99
CA VAL A 454 -10.30 19.63 -28.11
C VAL A 454 -11.38 20.71 -28.22
N VAL A 455 -12.62 20.27 -28.33
CA VAL A 455 -13.80 21.12 -28.17
C VAL A 455 -14.24 21.09 -26.70
N ALA A 456 -14.39 22.26 -26.09
CA ALA A 456 -14.84 22.40 -24.72
C ALA A 456 -16.36 22.63 -24.68
N LEU A 457 -17.10 21.69 -24.09
CA LEU A 457 -18.51 21.86 -23.76
C LEU A 457 -18.62 22.36 -22.30
N VAL A 458 -18.94 23.63 -22.16
CA VAL A 458 -19.14 24.32 -20.90
C VAL A 458 -20.59 24.19 -20.47
N ARG A 459 -20.83 23.77 -19.23
CA ARG A 459 -22.17 23.61 -18.64
C ARG A 459 -22.23 24.38 -17.33
N VAL A 460 -23.09 25.39 -17.22
CA VAL A 460 -23.23 26.17 -15.99
C VAL A 460 -24.65 26.12 -15.48
N GLU A 461 -24.79 25.82 -14.20
CA GLU A 461 -26.03 25.91 -13.45
C GLU A 461 -26.02 27.17 -12.59
N PHE A 462 -27.06 27.97 -12.73
CA PHE A 462 -27.29 29.17 -11.92
C PHE A 462 -28.46 28.95 -10.95
N PRO A 463 -28.44 29.58 -9.77
CA PRO A 463 -29.49 29.42 -8.78
C PRO A 463 -30.85 29.94 -9.27
N PRO A 464 -31.96 29.37 -8.77
CA PRO A 464 -33.30 29.81 -9.12
C PRO A 464 -33.50 31.30 -8.80
N GLY A 465 -33.89 32.10 -9.80
CA GLY A 465 -34.13 33.55 -9.65
C GLY A 465 -32.98 34.45 -10.10
N ALA A 466 -31.86 33.89 -10.56
CA ALA A 466 -30.81 34.68 -11.22
C ALA A 466 -31.29 35.23 -12.58
N TYR A 467 -31.06 36.54 -12.82
CA TYR A 467 -31.41 37.19 -14.08
C TYR A 467 -30.28 37.00 -15.10
N ILE A 468 -30.25 35.83 -15.74
CA ILE A 468 -29.20 35.42 -16.69
C ILE A 468 -29.76 35.27 -18.10
N GLN A 469 -29.25 36.06 -19.02
CA GLN A 469 -29.56 36.00 -20.45
C GLN A 469 -28.48 35.20 -21.20
N PRO A 470 -28.82 34.14 -21.95
CA PRO A 470 -27.87 33.44 -22.79
C PRO A 470 -27.42 34.32 -23.97
N LEU A 471 -26.13 34.25 -24.29
CA LEU A 471 -25.51 34.96 -25.41
C LEU A 471 -24.94 33.97 -26.43
N GLY A 472 -24.78 34.43 -27.68
CA GLY A 472 -24.12 33.67 -28.73
C GLY A 472 -24.82 32.33 -29.02
N HIS A 473 -24.06 31.25 -28.97
CA HIS A 473 -24.52 29.88 -29.24
C HIS A 473 -24.88 29.10 -27.97
N THR A 474 -25.10 29.80 -26.85
CA THR A 474 -25.47 29.18 -25.58
C THR A 474 -26.88 28.61 -25.67
N VAL A 475 -27.01 27.32 -25.38
CA VAL A 475 -28.29 26.59 -25.37
C VAL A 475 -28.74 26.30 -23.94
N LEU A 476 -30.05 26.28 -23.72
CA LEU A 476 -30.64 25.96 -22.43
C LEU A 476 -31.04 24.48 -22.40
N GLY A 477 -30.45 23.73 -21.49
CA GLY A 477 -30.82 22.37 -21.13
C GLY A 477 -31.56 22.31 -19.79
N ARG A 478 -31.98 21.11 -19.42
CA ARG A 478 -32.40 20.79 -18.06
C ARG A 478 -31.53 19.66 -17.55
N ASP A 479 -31.03 19.81 -16.34
CA ASP A 479 -30.37 18.71 -15.64
C ASP A 479 -31.43 17.63 -15.36
N PRO A 480 -31.25 16.38 -15.82
CA PRO A 480 -32.24 15.32 -15.66
C PRO A 480 -32.38 14.83 -14.23
N GLU A 481 -31.39 15.07 -13.37
CA GLU A 481 -31.39 14.65 -11.96
C GLU A 481 -31.98 15.71 -11.05
N THR A 482 -31.63 16.98 -11.27
CA THR A 482 -32.05 18.09 -10.39
C THR A 482 -33.22 18.90 -10.95
N GLY A 483 -33.50 18.79 -12.25
CA GLY A 483 -34.50 19.60 -12.96
C GLY A 483 -34.10 21.06 -13.16
N SER A 484 -32.89 21.45 -12.74
CA SER A 484 -32.36 22.81 -12.86
C SER A 484 -32.08 23.20 -14.30
N VAL A 485 -32.13 24.51 -14.58
CA VAL A 485 -31.81 25.07 -15.90
C VAL A 485 -30.30 25.10 -16.08
N LEU A 486 -29.81 24.38 -17.09
CA LEU A 486 -28.39 24.28 -17.43
C LEU A 486 -28.10 25.13 -18.67
N TYR A 487 -27.07 25.95 -18.60
CA TYR A 487 -26.60 26.76 -19.72
C TYR A 487 -25.41 26.05 -20.34
N GLU A 488 -25.55 25.59 -21.58
CA GLU A 488 -24.53 24.82 -22.28
C GLU A 488 -23.93 25.63 -23.43
N LEU A 489 -22.61 25.60 -23.57
CA LEU A 489 -21.90 26.26 -24.66
C LEU A 489 -20.76 25.38 -25.15
N ARG A 490 -20.75 25.12 -26.46
CA ARG A 490 -19.65 24.46 -27.16
C ARG A 490 -18.63 25.52 -27.60
N VAL A 491 -17.36 25.34 -27.27
CA VAL A 491 -16.25 26.24 -27.60
C VAL A 491 -15.18 25.46 -28.33
N ASN A 492 -15.03 25.70 -29.64
CA ASN A 492 -14.07 24.97 -30.46
C ASN A 492 -12.62 25.35 -30.09
N PRO A 493 -11.62 24.54 -30.47
CA PRO A 493 -10.23 24.88 -30.20
C PRO A 493 -9.84 26.23 -30.82
N LEU A 494 -9.06 27.00 -30.06
CA LEU A 494 -8.62 28.37 -30.38
C LEU A 494 -9.76 29.39 -30.58
N GLU A 495 -10.98 29.07 -30.13
CA GLU A 495 -12.15 29.94 -30.25
C GLU A 495 -12.44 30.70 -28.94
N THR A 496 -12.92 31.94 -29.08
CA THR A 496 -13.59 32.68 -27.99
C THR A 496 -15.07 32.75 -28.26
N ALA A 497 -15.91 32.32 -27.33
CA ALA A 497 -17.37 32.32 -27.46
C ALA A 497 -18.05 33.01 -26.27
N LEU A 498 -19.00 33.90 -26.57
CA LEU A 498 -19.86 34.54 -25.57
C LEU A 498 -20.79 33.52 -24.94
N PHE A 499 -21.00 33.63 -23.62
CA PHE A 499 -21.79 32.67 -22.85
C PHE A 499 -23.08 33.28 -22.31
N VAL A 500 -22.99 34.18 -21.35
CA VAL A 500 -24.18 34.77 -20.70
C VAL A 500 -23.97 36.23 -20.32
N GLU A 501 -25.07 36.94 -20.10
CA GLU A 501 -25.13 38.29 -19.53
C GLU A 501 -26.04 38.30 -18.30
N GLY A 502 -25.59 38.83 -17.17
CA GLY A 502 -26.40 38.91 -15.95
C GLY A 502 -25.62 39.02 -14.65
N GLU A 503 -26.33 39.18 -13.53
CA GLU A 503 -25.72 39.14 -12.19
C GLU A 503 -25.53 37.69 -11.75
N VAL A 504 -24.27 37.28 -11.58
CA VAL A 504 -23.87 35.93 -11.19
C VAL A 504 -23.04 36.00 -9.90
N ASP A 505 -23.62 35.53 -8.80
CA ASP A 505 -22.93 35.46 -7.51
C ASP A 505 -22.53 34.03 -7.12
N ILE A 506 -23.41 33.06 -7.38
CA ILE A 506 -23.21 31.63 -7.06
C ILE A 506 -23.57 30.83 -8.31
N PHE A 507 -22.73 29.88 -8.70
CA PHE A 507 -22.94 29.05 -9.89
C PHE A 507 -22.12 27.76 -9.75
N THR A 508 -22.56 26.72 -10.45
CA THR A 508 -21.79 25.47 -10.58
C THR A 508 -21.40 25.31 -12.04
N THR A 509 -20.10 25.15 -12.33
CA THR A 509 -19.61 24.92 -13.69
C THR A 509 -19.09 23.49 -13.83
N LYS A 510 -19.54 22.81 -14.88
CA LYS A 510 -19.06 21.51 -15.35
C LYS A 510 -18.45 21.72 -16.75
N PHE A 511 -17.39 21.00 -17.07
CA PHE A 511 -16.77 21.01 -18.40
C PHE A 511 -16.71 19.58 -18.94
N VAL A 512 -16.99 19.42 -20.22
CA VAL A 512 -16.80 18.16 -20.96
C VAL A 512 -15.88 18.46 -22.14
N ALA A 513 -14.86 17.63 -22.34
CA ALA A 513 -13.96 17.73 -23.47
C ALA A 513 -14.38 16.72 -24.55
N GLU A 514 -14.52 17.18 -25.78
CA GLU A 514 -14.73 16.32 -26.95
C GLU A 514 -13.55 16.47 -27.90
N GLN A 515 -12.93 15.35 -28.29
CA GLN A 515 -11.83 15.37 -29.26
C GLN A 515 -12.39 15.61 -30.68
N ILE A 516 -11.71 16.43 -31.48
CA ILE A 516 -12.10 16.60 -32.90
C ILE A 516 -11.70 15.33 -33.66
N GLN A 517 -12.69 14.55 -34.12
CA GLN A 517 -12.44 13.53 -35.13
C GLN A 517 -12.02 14.23 -36.43
N THR A 518 -10.80 13.95 -36.87
CA THR A 518 -10.22 14.49 -38.12
C THR A 518 -10.64 13.67 -39.33
#